data_AF-A0A366D4Z7-F1
#
_entry.id   AF-A0A366D4Z7-F1
#
_cell.length_a   1.000
_cell.length_b   1.000
_cell.length_c   1.000
_cell.angle_alpha   90.00
_cell.angle_beta   90.00
_cell.angle_gamma   90.00
#
_symmetry.space_group_name_H-M   'P 1'
#
loop_
_entity.id
_entity.type
_entity.pdbx_description
1 polymer ?
#
loop_
_entity_poly.entity_id
_entity_poly.type
_entity_poly.pdbx_seq_one_letter_code
_entity_poly.pdbx_strand_id
1 'polypeptide(L)' 'MSEPLRMTQEHRELFWRRCGWRPELPEAQRRRIEQRWDDESIDLAEHFGW' A
#
# COMPACT_ATOMS: atom_id res chain seq x y z
N MET A 1 -21.69 -11.11 -9.65
CA MET A 1 -21.41 -9.75 -9.18
C MET A 1 -19.98 -9.76 -8.71
N SER A 2 -19.06 -9.28 -9.53
CA SER A 2 -17.65 -9.21 -9.16
C SER A 2 -17.52 -8.05 -8.18
N GLU A 3 -17.41 -8.35 -6.90
CA GLU A 3 -17.02 -7.35 -5.91
C GLU A 3 -15.72 -6.70 -6.42
N PRO A 4 -15.61 -5.36 -6.47
CA PRO A 4 -14.36 -4.73 -6.84
C PRO A 4 -13.32 -5.30 -5.88
N LEU A 5 -12.27 -5.92 -6.42
CA LEU A 5 -11.19 -6.56 -5.68
C LEU A 5 -10.70 -5.58 -4.61
N ARG A 6 -11.24 -5.69 -3.39
CA ARG A 6 -10.81 -4.85 -2.28
C ARG A 6 -9.38 -5.27 -2.03
N MET A 7 -8.44 -4.42 -2.40
CA MET A 7 -7.03 -4.68 -2.25
C MET A 7 -6.75 -5.14 -0.82
N THR A 8 -6.27 -6.38 -0.72
CA THR A 8 -6.16 -7.06 0.56
C THR A 8 -5.08 -6.38 1.41
N GLN A 9 -5.23 -6.46 2.73
CA GLN A 9 -4.25 -5.91 3.67
C GLN A 9 -2.84 -6.42 3.36
N GLU A 10 -2.72 -7.70 2.99
CA GLU A 10 -1.46 -8.34 2.65
C GLU A 10 -0.79 -7.71 1.41
N HIS A 11 -1.58 -7.36 0.39
CA HIS A 11 -1.08 -6.70 -0.82
C HIS A 11 -0.61 -5.28 -0.54
N ARG A 12 -1.36 -4.52 0.28
CA ARG A 12 -0.92 -3.19 0.73
C ARG A 12 0.37 -3.25 1.51
N GLU A 13 0.48 -4.19 2.44
CA GLU A 13 1.70 -4.38 3.23
C GLU A 13 2.90 -4.74 2.37
N LEU A 14 2.73 -5.60 1.35
CA LEU A 14 3.78 -5.91 0.39
C LEU A 14 4.21 -4.66 -0.40
N PHE A 15 3.26 -3.85 -0.85
CA PHE A 15 3.54 -2.62 -1.58
C PHE A 15 4.26 -1.60 -0.70
N TRP A 16 3.76 -1.39 0.52
CA TRP A 16 4.40 -0.52 1.51
C TRP A 16 5.82 -1.01 1.81
N ARG A 17 6.05 -2.31 1.99
CA ARG A 17 7.40 -2.88 2.18
C ARG A 17 8.33 -2.58 1.01
N ARG A 18 7.82 -2.63 -0.23
CA ARG A 18 8.54 -2.26 -1.45
C ARG A 18 8.89 -0.76 -1.48
N CYS A 19 8.01 0.09 -0.94
CA CYS A 19 8.25 1.52 -0.69
C CYS A 19 9.15 1.82 0.52
N GLY A 20 9.61 0.81 1.25
CA GLY A 20 10.48 0.96 2.42
C GLY A 20 9.78 0.95 3.78
N TRP A 21 8.48 0.67 3.83
CA TRP A 21 7.76 0.45 5.09
C TRP A 21 8.29 -0.78 5.81
N ARG A 22 8.50 -0.67 7.11
CA ARG A 22 8.85 -1.79 7.98
C ARG A 22 8.12 -1.64 9.31
N PRO A 23 7.74 -2.74 9.97
CA PRO A 23 7.10 -2.69 11.28
C PRO A 23 8.00 -2.06 12.35
N GLU A 24 9.32 -2.10 12.13
CA GLU A 24 10.35 -1.52 13.01
C GLU A 24 10.45 0.01 12.91
N LEU A 25 9.80 0.63 11.90
CA LEU A 25 9.84 2.08 11.73
C LEU A 25 9.01 2.79 12.81
N PRO A 26 9.39 4.03 13.18
CA PRO A 26 8.57 4.89 14.00
C PRO A 26 7.15 5.00 13.43
N GLU A 27 6.14 5.02 14.29
CA GLU A 27 4.73 5.11 13.87
C GLU A 27 4.48 6.29 12.92
N ALA A 28 5.12 7.44 13.16
CA ALA A 28 5.01 8.61 12.29
C ALA A 28 5.51 8.35 10.86
N GLN A 29 6.54 7.52 10.68
CA GLN A 29 7.03 7.13 9.35
C GLN A 29 6.13 6.09 8.71
N ARG A 30 5.68 5.09 9.47
CA ARG A 30 4.71 4.08 9.00
C ARG A 30 3.44 4.74 8.49
N ARG A 31 2.82 5.60 9.31
CA ARG A 31 1.63 6.36 8.95
C ARG A 31 1.83 7.31 7.77
N ARG A 32 3.04 7.84 7.54
CA ARG A 32 3.32 8.64 6.34
C ARG A 32 3.31 7.80 5.07
N ILE A 33 3.81 6.58 5.12
CA ILE A 33 3.83 5.67 3.97
C ILE A 33 2.41 5.14 3.72
N GLU A 34 1.71 4.74 4.78
CA GLU A 34 0.32 4.27 4.71
C GLU A 34 -0.62 5.34 4.15
N GLN A 35 -0.54 6.59 4.61
CA GLN A 35 -1.33 7.71 4.07
C GLN A 35 -0.88 8.21 2.70
N ARG A 36 0.34 7.84 2.26
CA ARG A 36 0.81 8.19 0.92
C ARG A 36 0.33 7.17 -0.11
N TRP A 37 0.19 5.92 0.32
CA TRP A 37 -0.17 4.78 -0.50
C TRP A 37 -1.46 4.17 0.01
N ASP A 38 -2.56 4.89 -0.20
CA ASP A 38 -3.90 4.35 -0.09
C ASP A 38 -4.21 3.38 -1.24
N ASP A 39 -5.33 2.67 -1.12
CA ASP A 39 -5.77 1.68 -2.10
C ASP A 39 -5.75 2.18 -3.54
N GLU A 40 -6.33 3.35 -3.77
CA GLU A 40 -6.42 3.93 -5.11
C GLU A 40 -5.04 4.26 -5.68
N SER A 41 -4.13 4.77 -4.84
CA SER A 41 -2.76 5.09 -5.24
C SER A 41 -1.94 3.85 -5.56
N ILE A 42 -2.12 2.77 -4.80
CA ILE A 42 -1.45 1.49 -5.05
C ILE A 42 -2.00 0.86 -6.34
N ASP A 43 -3.32 0.85 -6.53
CA ASP A 43 -3.96 0.31 -7.73
C ASP A 43 -3.50 1.06 -8.99
N LEU A 44 -3.46 2.40 -8.91
CA LEU A 44 -2.89 3.25 -9.97
C LEU A 44 -1.42 2.92 -10.22
N ALA A 45 -0.59 2.78 -9.18
CA ALA A 45 0.82 2.49 -9.35
C ALA A 45 1.06 1.12 -10.02
N GLU A 46 0.30 0.09 -9.67
CA GLU A 46 0.34 -1.20 -10.36
C GLU A 46 -0.18 -1.10 -11.79
N HIS A 47 -1.22 -0.30 -12.04
CA HIS A 47 -1.69 -0.02 -13.39
C HIS A 47 -0.62 0.63 -14.28
N PHE A 48 0.22 1.48 -13.71
CA PHE A 48 1.35 2.12 -14.40
C PHE A 48 2.63 1.25 -14.44
N GLY A 49 2.61 0.02 -13.90
CA GLY A 49 3.69 -0.95 -14.03
C GLY A 49 4.84 -0.80 -13.03
N TRP A 50 4.54 -0.33 -11.82
CA TRP A 50 5.52 -0.11 -10.75
C TRP A 50 5.98 -1.39 -10.02
#